data_AF-A0A7W8CLM1-F1
#
_entry.id   AF-A0A7W8CLM1-F1
#
_cell.length_a   1.000
_cell.length_b   1.000
_cell.length_c   1.000
_cell.angle_alpha   90.00
_cell.angle_beta   90.00
_cell.angle_gamma   90.00
#
_symmetry.space_group_name_H-M   'P 1'
#
loop_
_entity.id
_entity.type
_entity.pdbx_description
1 polymer ?
#
loop_
_entity_poly.entity_id
_entity_poly.type
_entity_poly.pdbx_seq_one_letter_code
_entity_poly.pdbx_strand_id
1 'polypeptide(L)'
;MPDLEQATRFFLDVLGCQYMYTLGPFRDDTGDWMRAHLNVDPRAVMNRLHFFRFGGAAVFEVFEYSSPDQRGLPPRNSDVGGHHIALYVDDLDTAVA
;
A
#
# COMPACT_ATOMS: atom_id res chain seq x y z
N MET A 1 4.42 -2.03 -0.28
CA MET A 1 5.35 -1.67 0.81
C MET A 1 6.32 -2.82 0.97
N PRO A 2 7.61 -2.54 1.20
CA PRO A 2 8.64 -3.57 1.40
C PRO A 2 8.56 -4.24 2.78
N ASP A 3 7.92 -3.60 3.75
CA ASP A 3 7.66 -4.15 5.09
C ASP A 3 6.26 -3.66 5.52
N LEU A 4 5.31 -4.59 5.61
CA LEU A 4 3.94 -4.25 5.96
C LEU A 4 3.75 -3.98 7.46
N GLU A 5 4.60 -4.52 8.34
CA GLU A 5 4.53 -4.25 9.78
C GLU A 5 5.04 -2.84 10.11
N GLN A 6 6.15 -2.42 9.49
CA GLN A 6 6.61 -1.03 9.57
C GLN A 6 5.54 -0.07 9.04
N ALA A 7 4.94 -0.36 7.88
CA ALA A 7 3.86 0.45 7.34
C ALA A 7 2.68 0.51 8.33
N THR A 8 2.26 -0.64 8.87
CA THR A 8 1.13 -0.72 9.81
C THR A 8 1.34 0.18 11.03
N ARG A 9 2.53 0.15 11.64
CA ARG A 9 2.86 1.06 12.76
C ARG A 9 2.76 2.52 12.36
N PHE A 10 3.28 2.90 11.19
CA PHE A 10 3.15 4.27 10.70
C PHE A 10 1.69 4.70 10.52
N PHE A 11 0.86 3.86 9.88
CA PHE A 11 -0.55 4.19 9.66
C PHE A 11 -1.33 4.29 10.97
N LEU A 12 -1.05 3.45 11.97
CA LEU A 12 -1.73 3.49 13.27
C LEU A 12 -1.19 4.58 14.18
N ASP A 13 0.12 4.57 14.43
CA ASP A 13 0.74 5.33 15.51
C ASP A 13 1.05 6.77 15.10
N VAL A 14 1.30 7.02 13.81
CA VAL A 14 1.63 8.35 13.30
C VAL A 14 0.41 9.01 12.65
N LEU A 15 -0.26 8.30 11.74
CA LEU A 15 -1.42 8.87 11.03
C LEU A 15 -2.74 8.73 11.79
N GLY A 16 -2.79 7.95 12.89
CA GLY A 16 -4.02 7.75 13.65
C GLY A 16 -5.11 6.97 12.89
N CYS A 17 -4.73 6.15 11.91
CA CYS A 17 -5.67 5.30 11.19
C CYS A 17 -6.21 4.18 12.09
N GLN A 18 -7.32 3.58 11.68
CA GLN A 18 -7.89 2.40 12.33
C GLN A 18 -7.68 1.18 11.44
N TYR A 19 -7.00 0.15 11.97
CA TYR A 19 -6.88 -1.13 11.25
C TYR A 19 -8.26 -1.79 11.09
N MET A 20 -8.51 -2.35 9.92
CA MET A 20 -9.77 -3.04 9.61
C MET A 20 -9.57 -4.55 9.53
N TYR A 21 -8.93 -5.03 8.46
CA TYR A 21 -8.71 -6.45 8.20
C TYR A 21 -7.58 -6.65 7.17
N THR A 22 -7.20 -7.92 6.96
CA THR A 22 -6.19 -8.33 6.00
C THR A 22 -6.76 -9.26 4.95
N LEU A 23 -6.19 -9.23 3.74
CA LEU A 23 -6.41 -10.21 2.68
C LEU A 23 -5.09 -10.82 2.19
N GLY A 24 -5.19 -11.90 1.42
CA GLY A 24 -4.08 -12.60 0.79
C GLY A 24 -3.62 -13.88 1.51
N PRO A 25 -2.65 -14.60 0.94
CA PRO A 25 -1.95 -14.26 -0.30
C PRO A 25 -2.81 -14.47 -1.55
N PHE A 26 -2.60 -13.65 -2.58
CA PHE A 26 -3.09 -13.90 -3.93
C PHE A 26 -1.91 -14.24 -4.84
N ARG A 27 -1.99 -15.40 -5.49
CA ARG A 27 -1.00 -15.93 -6.43
C ARG A 27 -1.69 -16.87 -7.41
N ASP A 28 -1.05 -17.03 -8.56
CA ASP A 28 -1.38 -18.08 -9.51
C ASP A 28 -0.07 -18.72 -9.98
N ASP A 29 0.06 -20.02 -9.75
CA ASP A 29 1.31 -20.75 -10.00
C ASP A 29 1.45 -21.18 -11.46
N THR A 30 0.33 -21.37 -12.15
CA THR A 30 0.31 -22.00 -13.49
C THR A 30 -0.49 -21.21 -14.51
N GLY A 31 -1.53 -20.50 -14.11
CA GLY A 31 -2.42 -19.74 -15.00
C GLY A 31 -1.95 -18.31 -15.27
N ASP A 32 -2.88 -17.41 -15.53
CA ASP A 32 -2.65 -16.00 -15.81
C ASP A 32 -3.49 -15.06 -14.93
N TRP A 33 -4.09 -15.57 -13.84
CA TRP A 33 -5.06 -14.82 -13.04
C TRP A 33 -4.51 -13.49 -12.54
N MET A 34 -3.26 -13.46 -12.06
CA MET A 34 -2.58 -12.26 -11.57
C MET A 34 -2.47 -11.19 -12.67
N ARG A 35 -2.15 -11.60 -13.90
CA ARG A 35 -2.11 -10.69 -15.05
C ARG A 35 -3.52 -10.25 -15.45
N ALA A 36 -4.45 -11.18 -15.55
CA ALA A 36 -5.81 -10.91 -16.02
C ALA A 36 -6.59 -9.96 -15.10
N HIS A 37 -6.43 -10.07 -13.78
CA HIS A 37 -7.22 -9.32 -12.80
C HIS A 37 -6.48 -8.13 -12.19
N LEU A 38 -5.14 -8.20 -12.09
CA LEU A 38 -4.34 -7.17 -11.41
C LEU A 38 -3.33 -6.48 -12.33
N ASN A 39 -3.22 -6.91 -13.60
CA ASN A 39 -2.29 -6.37 -14.60
C ASN A 39 -0.83 -6.32 -14.10
N VAL A 40 -0.40 -7.36 -13.39
CA VAL A 40 0.98 -7.57 -12.93
C VAL A 40 1.60 -8.80 -13.60
N ASP A 41 2.87 -9.10 -13.31
CA ASP A 41 3.48 -10.35 -13.77
C ASP A 41 2.63 -11.58 -13.34
N PRO A 42 2.43 -12.60 -14.20
CA PRO A 42 1.65 -13.80 -13.87
C PRO A 42 2.14 -14.56 -12.64
N ARG A 43 3.42 -14.40 -12.27
CA ARG A 43 4.06 -15.02 -11.11
C ARG A 43 4.27 -14.02 -9.97
N ALA A 44 3.74 -12.80 -10.07
CA ALA A 44 3.65 -11.90 -8.93
C ALA A 44 2.83 -12.56 -7.81
N VAL A 45 3.21 -12.27 -6.57
CA VAL A 45 2.50 -12.69 -5.37
C VAL A 45 2.11 -11.42 -4.63
N MET A 46 0.81 -11.20 -4.44
CA MET A 46 0.32 -10.28 -3.42
C MET A 46 0.43 -11.05 -2.10
N ASN A 47 1.45 -10.79 -1.29
CA ASN A 47 1.74 -11.56 -0.09
C ASN A 47 0.71 -11.28 1.00
N ARG A 48 0.49 -9.99 1.29
CA ARG A 48 -0.48 -9.51 2.26
C ARG A 48 -0.97 -8.10 1.91
N LEU A 49 -2.21 -7.81 2.24
CA LEU A 49 -2.86 -6.52 2.05
C LEU A 49 -3.55 -6.14 3.36
N HIS A 50 -3.22 -4.97 3.91
CA HIS A 50 -3.93 -4.40 5.06
C HIS A 50 -4.85 -3.25 4.65
N PHE A 51 -6.05 -3.24 5.22
CA PHE A 51 -7.02 -2.16 5.09
C PHE A 51 -7.00 -1.28 6.34
N PHE A 52 -6.92 0.03 6.14
CA PHE A 52 -7.00 1.03 7.21
C PHE A 52 -8.07 2.06 6.91
N ARG A 53 -8.88 2.42 7.91
CA ARG A 53 -9.80 3.54 7.83
C ARG A 53 -9.13 4.82 8.30
N PHE A 54 -9.34 5.92 7.59
CA PHE A 54 -8.78 7.23 7.92
C PHE A 54 -9.87 8.32 7.84
N GLY A 55 -9.94 9.18 8.86
CA GLY A 55 -10.85 10.33 8.89
C GLY A 55 -12.34 9.99 8.70
N GLY A 56 -12.76 8.76 9.00
CA GLY A 56 -14.15 8.30 8.86
C GLY A 56 -14.63 8.01 7.42
N ALA A 57 -13.95 8.54 6.40
CA ALA A 57 -14.39 8.43 5.00
C ALA A 57 -13.41 7.67 4.10
N ALA A 58 -12.10 7.82 4.31
CA ALA A 58 -11.10 7.22 3.44
C ALA A 58 -10.73 5.80 3.91
N VAL A 59 -10.37 4.95 2.95
CA VAL A 59 -9.78 3.64 3.19
C VAL A 59 -8.45 3.56 2.46
N PHE A 60 -7.39 3.21 3.17
CA PHE A 60 -6.08 2.92 2.59
C PHE A 60 -5.92 1.41 2.43
N GLU A 61 -5.59 1.00 1.22
CA GLU A 61 -5.21 -0.36 0.85
C GLU A 61 -3.70 -0.43 0.70
N VAL A 62 -3.03 -1.11 1.64
CA VAL A 62 -1.57 -1.17 1.71
C VAL A 62 -1.10 -2.58 1.39
N PHE A 63 -0.50 -2.74 0.21
CA PHE A 63 -0.10 -4.03 -0.34
C PHE A 63 1.37 -4.33 -0.08
N GLU A 64 1.69 -5.58 0.24
CA GLU A 64 3.03 -6.17 0.15
C GLU A 64 3.06 -7.14 -1.03
N TYR A 65 3.87 -6.83 -2.04
CA TYR A 65 4.03 -7.63 -3.25
C TYR A 65 5.45 -8.17 -3.36
N SER A 66 5.57 -9.35 -3.95
CA SER A 66 6.80 -9.89 -4.54
C SER A 66 6.54 -10.16 -6.01
N SER A 67 7.36 -9.60 -6.92
CA SER A 67 7.24 -9.87 -8.36
C SER A 67 8.62 -10.06 -9.00
N PRO A 68 8.78 -10.94 -10.01
CA PRO A 68 10.06 -11.14 -10.69
C PRO A 68 10.65 -9.85 -11.30
N ASP A 69 9.80 -8.93 -11.72
CA ASP A 69 10.13 -7.68 -12.39
C ASP A 69 9.96 -6.44 -11.50
N GLN A 70 9.82 -6.62 -10.19
CA GLN A 70 9.56 -5.54 -9.25
C GLN A 70 10.71 -4.53 -9.20
N ARG A 71 10.39 -3.24 -9.38
CA ARG A 71 11.32 -2.14 -9.11
C ARG A 71 11.33 -1.81 -7.62
N GLY A 72 12.46 -2.00 -6.94
CA GLY A 72 12.61 -1.72 -5.51
C GLY A 72 12.84 -0.25 -5.15
N LEU A 73 13.14 0.61 -6.13
CA LEU A 73 13.33 2.04 -5.91
C LEU A 73 12.03 2.80 -6.24
N PRO A 74 11.42 3.50 -5.27
CA PRO A 74 10.26 4.35 -5.55
C PRO A 74 10.57 5.44 -6.59
N PRO A 75 9.62 5.75 -7.50
CA PRO A 75 9.78 6.85 -8.45
C PRO A 75 9.88 8.20 -7.71
N ARG A 76 10.55 9.19 -8.32
CA ARG A 76 10.51 10.56 -7.80
C ARG A 76 9.12 11.15 -8.02
N ASN A 77 8.76 12.18 -7.25
CA ASN A 77 7.50 12.91 -7.45
C ASN A 77 7.35 13.51 -8.86
N SER A 78 8.46 13.75 -9.56
CA SER A 78 8.47 14.26 -10.94
C SER A 78 8.37 13.17 -12.01
N ASP A 79 8.55 11.90 -11.64
CA ASP A 79 8.57 10.80 -12.58
C ASP A 79 7.14 10.35 -12.89
N VAL A 80 6.91 9.85 -14.12
CA VAL A 80 5.62 9.28 -14.51
C VAL A 80 5.28 8.09 -13.61
N GLY A 81 4.10 8.10 -13.00
CA GLY A 81 3.66 7.11 -12.01
C GLY A 81 4.11 7.40 -10.57
N GLY A 82 4.87 8.48 -10.34
CA GLY A 82 5.09 9.03 -9.01
C GLY A 82 3.83 9.67 -8.46
N HIS A 83 3.44 9.31 -7.24
CA HIS A 83 2.21 9.79 -6.61
C HIS A 83 2.44 10.06 -5.12
N HIS A 84 1.66 10.98 -4.58
CA HIS A 84 1.58 11.22 -3.14
C HIS A 84 0.13 11.41 -2.73
N ILE A 85 -0.11 11.28 -1.43
CA ILE A 85 -1.37 11.60 -0.79
C ILE A 85 -1.11 12.84 0.07
N ALA A 86 -2.00 13.82 -0.01
CA ALA A 86 -1.98 14.99 0.85
C ALA A 86 -3.09 14.86 1.89
N LEU A 87 -2.74 15.09 3.16
CA LEU A 87 -3.68 15.07 4.27
C LEU A 87 -3.99 16.52 4.67
N TYR A 88 -5.27 16.85 4.74
CA TYR A 88 -5.69 18.12 5.30
C TYR A 88 -5.68 18.00 6.83
N VAL A 89 -5.10 19.01 7.48
CA VAL A 89 -5.05 19.12 8.94
C VAL A 89 -5.50 20.53 9.35
N ASP A 90 -6.06 20.63 10.55
CA ASP A 90 -6.55 21.92 11.07
C ASP A 90 -5.38 22.87 11.40
N ASP A 91 -4.26 22.32 11.87
CA ASP A 91 -3.05 23.04 12.25
C ASP A 91 -1.82 22.24 11.82
N LEU A 92 -1.04 22.80 10.88
CA LEU A 92 0.13 22.11 10.32
C LEU A 92 1.27 22.02 11.32
N ASP A 93 1.53 23.08 12.10
CA ASP A 93 2.64 23.13 13.05
C ASP A 93 2.44 22.08 14.16
N THR A 94 1.20 21.92 14.61
CA THR A 94 0.82 20.89 15.59
C THR A 94 0.92 19.49 14.98
N ALA A 95 0.56 19.31 13.71
CA ALA A 95 0.57 18.00 13.06
C ALA A 95 1.97 17.46 12.76
N VAL A 96 2.98 18.32 12.62
CA VAL A 96 4.36 17.93 12.29
C VAL A 96 5.34 17.94 13.47
N ALA A 97 4.90 18.37 14.66
CA ALA A 97 5.70 18.46 15.88
C ALA A 97 6.06 17.09 16.47
#